data_AF-A0A518IGB5-F1
#
_entry.id   AF-A0A518IGB5-F1
#
_cell.length_a   1.000
_cell.length_b   1.000
_cell.length_c   1.000
_cell.angle_alpha   90.00
_cell.angle_beta   90.00
_cell.angle_gamma   90.00
#
_symmetry.space_group_name_H-M   'P 1'
#
loop_
_entity.id
_entity.type
_entity.pdbx_description
1 polymer ?
#
loop_
_entity_poly.entity_id
_entity_poly.type
_entity_poly.pdbx_seq_one_letter_code
_entity_poly.pdbx_strand_id
1 'polypeptide(L)' 'MSLRRAQLERQLQNAETAIADYGKVLDEQNITDAARKKHPKWRQVNAQRTQIVNRLKSLKVIEDREEAIKQKLASASED' A
#
# COMPACT_ATOMS: atom_id res chain seq x y z
N MET A 1 -9.75 -10.69 -9.07
CA MET A 1 -8.96 -10.05 -8.00
C MET A 1 -8.60 -11.12 -6.98
N SER A 2 -7.31 -11.31 -6.66
CA SER A 2 -6.90 -12.23 -5.59
C SER A 2 -7.44 -11.75 -4.23
N LEU A 3 -7.93 -12.66 -3.38
CA LEU A 3 -8.36 -12.34 -2.01
C LEU A 3 -7.27 -11.57 -1.24
N ARG A 4 -6.01 -11.91 -1.50
CA ARG A 4 -4.84 -11.26 -0.90
C ARG A 4 -4.70 -9.80 -1.33
N ARG A 5 -5.00 -9.49 -2.59
CA ARG A 5 -4.95 -8.13 -3.13
C ARG A 5 -6.03 -7.25 -2.51
N ALA A 6 -7.28 -7.74 -2.50
CA ALA A 6 -8.40 -7.02 -1.90
C ALA A 6 -8.18 -6.74 -0.39
N GLN A 7 -7.56 -7.68 0.32
CA GLN A 7 -7.17 -7.48 1.73
C GLN A 7 -6.11 -6.38 1.89
N LEU A 8 -5.06 -6.36 1.06
CA LEU A 8 -4.03 -5.33 1.10
C LEU A 8 -4.57 -3.96 0.69
N GLU A 9 -5.48 -3.89 -0.27
CA GLU A 9 -6.17 -2.66 -0.69
C GLU A 9 -7.04 -2.11 0.45
N ARG A 10 -7.79 -2.97 1.16
CA ARG A 10 -8.56 -2.55 2.35
C ARG A 10 -7.65 -2.10 3.49
N GLN A 11 -6.52 -2.76 3.71
CA GLN A 11 -5.51 -2.31 4.68
C GLN A 11 -4.93 -0.95 4.29
N LEU A 12 -4.69 -0.71 3.01
CA LEU A 12 -4.20 0.58 2.51
C LEU A 12 -5.23 1.66 2.79
N GLN A 13 -6.49 1.42 2.45
CA GLN A 13 -7.58 2.37 2.71
C GLN A 13 -7.65 2.74 4.20
N ASN A 14 -7.59 1.75 5.09
CA ASN A 14 -7.59 1.99 6.54
C ASN A 14 -6.36 2.82 6.99
N ALA A 15 -5.18 2.52 6.44
CA ALA A 15 -3.95 3.26 6.75
C ALA A 15 -3.99 4.70 6.21
N GLU A 16 -4.64 4.93 5.08
CA GLU A 16 -4.86 6.26 4.49
C GLU A 16 -5.88 7.08 5.29
N THR A 17 -6.92 6.45 5.81
CA THR A 17 -7.82 7.11 6.77
C THR A 17 -7.06 7.47 8.06
N ALA A 18 -6.29 6.53 8.61
CA ALA A 18 -5.55 6.75 9.85
C ALA A 18 -4.51 7.88 9.75
N ILE A 19 -3.79 7.99 8.61
CA ILE A 19 -2.83 9.08 8.41
C ILE A 19 -3.54 10.42 8.22
N ALA A 20 -4.69 10.45 7.53
CA ALA A 20 -5.47 11.67 7.35
C ALA A 20 -6.05 12.16 8.69
N ASP A 21 -6.61 11.27 9.49
CA ASP A 21 -7.17 11.62 10.79
C ASP A 21 -6.08 12.05 11.78
N TYR A 22 -4.93 11.36 11.79
CA TYR A 22 -3.81 11.81 12.60
C TYR A 22 -3.21 13.12 12.10
N GLY A 23 -3.28 13.40 10.79
CA GLY A 23 -2.95 14.69 10.21
C GLY A 23 -3.75 15.82 10.86
N LYS A 24 -5.08 15.67 10.91
CA LYS A 24 -5.97 16.67 11.55
C LYS A 24 -5.60 16.93 13.01
N VAL A 25 -5.31 15.88 13.79
CA VAL A 25 -4.86 16.03 15.19
C VAL A 25 -3.58 16.87 15.28
N LEU A 26 -2.64 16.68 14.36
CA LEU A 26 -1.41 17.47 14.31
C LEU A 26 -1.66 18.91 13.84
N ASP A 27 -2.63 19.14 12.96
CA ASP A 27 -3.04 20.48 12.54
C ASP A 27 -3.65 21.25 13.72
N GLU A 28 -4.52 20.61 14.51
CA GLU A 28 -5.09 21.16 15.75
C GLU A 28 -4.00 21.51 16.79
N GLN A 29 -2.92 20.73 16.82
CA GLN A 29 -1.74 20.99 17.67
C GLN A 29 -0.79 22.05 17.09
N ASN A 30 -1.13 22.66 15.94
CA ASN A 30 -0.28 23.61 15.21
C ASN A 30 1.13 23.04 14.90
N ILE A 31 1.23 21.72 14.70
CA ILE A 31 2.46 21.04 14.33
C ILE A 31 2.69 21.28 12.83
N THR A 32 3.73 22.03 12.48
CA THR A 32 4.11 22.25 11.08
C THR A 32 4.49 20.94 10.38
N ASP A 33 4.38 20.88 9.05
CA ASP A 33 4.75 19.69 8.28
C ASP A 33 6.21 19.24 8.52
N ALA A 34 7.12 20.19 8.73
CA ALA A 34 8.51 19.88 9.06
C ALA A 34 8.66 19.19 10.41
N ALA A 35 7.88 19.60 11.41
CA ALA A 35 7.83 18.97 12.73
C ALA A 35 7.05 17.64 12.70
N ARG A 36 5.96 17.57 11.94
CA ARG A 36 5.15 16.37 11.69
C ARG A 36 6.01 15.22 11.16
N LYS A 37 6.92 15.48 10.20
CA LYS A 37 7.87 14.47 9.70
C LYS A 37 8.76 13.85 10.79
N LYS A 38 9.03 14.57 11.88
CA LYS A 38 9.82 14.10 13.02
C LYS A 38 8.93 13.50 14.13
N HIS A 39 7.62 13.74 14.09
CA HIS A 39 6.68 13.27 15.10
C HIS A 39 6.63 11.73 15.14
N PRO A 40 6.91 11.07 16.29
CA PRO A 40 7.02 9.61 16.37
C PRO A 40 5.79 8.85 15.86
N LYS A 41 4.59 9.24 16.33
CA LYS A 41 3.34 8.62 15.90
C LYS A 41 3.02 8.84 14.42
N TRP A 42 3.32 10.03 13.87
CA TRP A 42 3.19 10.28 12.43
C TRP A 42 4.10 9.35 11.62
N ARG A 43 5.37 9.22 12.03
CA ARG A 43 6.33 8.32 11.38
C ARG A 43 5.85 6.87 11.40
N GLN A 44 5.28 6.43 12.52
CA GLN A 44 4.73 5.08 12.66
C GLN A 44 3.56 4.82 11.70
N VAL A 45 2.55 5.69 11.70
CA VAL A 45 1.37 5.54 10.83
C VAL A 45 1.75 5.64 9.35
N ASN A 46 2.64 6.58 9.00
CA ASN A 46 3.15 6.70 7.64
C ASN A 46 3.98 5.48 7.22
N ALA A 47 4.80 4.91 8.11
CA ALA A 47 5.56 3.70 7.81
C ALA A 47 4.64 2.50 7.54
N GLN A 48 3.56 2.34 8.30
CA GLN A 48 2.55 1.30 8.04
C GLN A 48 1.94 1.46 6.64
N ARG A 49 1.52 2.68 6.27
CA ARG A 49 1.03 2.98 4.92
C ARG A 49 2.07 2.60 3.86
N THR A 50 3.32 3.04 4.00
CA THR A 50 4.40 2.72 3.06
C THR A 50 4.65 1.23 2.92
N GLN A 51 4.62 0.48 4.02
CA GLN A 51 4.77 -0.98 3.98
C GLN A 51 3.66 -1.67 3.17
N ILE A 52 2.41 -1.23 3.33
CA ILE A 52 1.28 -1.79 2.58
C ILE A 52 1.40 -1.46 1.09
N VAL A 53 1.75 -0.22 0.75
CA VAL A 53 1.99 0.19 -0.65
C VAL A 53 3.10 -0.65 -1.28
N ASN A 54 4.20 -0.88 -0.56
CA ASN A 54 5.30 -1.71 -1.07
C ASN A 54 4.87 -3.17 -1.27
N ARG A 55 4.08 -3.73 -0.34
CA ARG A 55 3.50 -5.08 -0.51
C ARG A 55 2.60 -5.17 -1.73
N LEU A 56 1.77 -4.16 -2.00
CA LEU A 56 0.93 -4.10 -3.20
C LEU A 56 1.76 -4.05 -4.48
N LYS A 57 2.83 -3.24 -4.49
CA LYS A 57 3.77 -3.19 -5.63
C LYS A 57 4.43 -4.55 -5.89
N SER A 58 4.91 -5.22 -4.83
CA SER A 58 5.50 -6.56 -4.96
C SER A 58 4.48 -7.59 -5.43
N LEU A 59 3.24 -7.52 -4.94
CA LEU A 59 2.17 -8.41 -5.39
C LEU A 59 1.88 -8.23 -6.88
N LYS A 60 1.81 -6.99 -7.36
CA LYS A 60 1.63 -6.71 -8.78
C LYS A 60 2.73 -7.35 -9.64
N VAL A 61 3.99 -7.25 -9.23
CA VAL A 61 5.10 -7.89 -9.97
C VAL A 61 4.94 -9.42 -10.05
N ILE A 62 4.39 -10.05 -9.00
CA ILE A 62 4.12 -11.49 -9.00
C ILE A 62 2.95 -11.80 -9.93
N GLU A 63 1.85 -11.05 -9.83
CA GLU A 63 0.67 -11.20 -10.70
C GLU A 63 1.05 -11.04 -12.19
N ASP A 64 1.83 -10.03 -12.54
CA ASP A 64 2.31 -9.78 -13.90
C ASP A 64 3.18 -10.96 -14.42
N ARG A 65 4.01 -11.57 -13.55
CA ARG A 65 4.83 -12.74 -13.91
C ARG A 65 3.99 -13.99 -14.10
N GLU A 66 3.02 -14.23 -13.22
CA GLU A 66 2.10 -15.37 -13.34
C GLU A 66 1.25 -15.28 -14.61
N GLU A 67 0.79 -14.08 -14.96
CA GLU A 67 0.06 -13.83 -16.19
C GLU A 67 0.91 -14.08 -17.43
N ALA A 68 2.16 -13.60 -17.45
CA ALA A 68 3.09 -13.87 -18.55
C ALA A 68 3.37 -15.37 -18.73
N ILE A 69 3.48 -16.13 -17.64
CA ILE A 69 3.67 -17.59 -17.70
C ILE A 69 2.40 -18.26 -18.25
N LYS A 70 1.21 -17.87 -17.78
CA LYS A 70 -0.07 -18.42 -18.29
C LYS A 70 -0.24 -18.15 -19.78
N GLN A 71 0.09 -16.95 -20.25
CA GLN A 71 0.02 -16.61 -21.67
C GLN A 71 0.98 -17.48 -22.49
N LYS A 72 2.22 -17.66 -22.03
CA LYS A 72 3.19 -18.54 -22.69
C LYS A 72 2.74 -19.99 -22.76
N LEU A 73 2.14 -20.52 -21.69
CA LEU A 73 1.62 -21.88 -21.66
C LEU A 73 0.41 -22.04 -22.57
N ALA A 74 -0.50 -21.06 -22.60
CA ALA A 74 -1.65 -21.07 -23.49
C ALA A 74 -1.21 -21.04 -24.96
N SER A 75 -0.26 -20.17 -25.33
CA SER A 75 0.28 -20.12 -26.69
C SER A 75 1.05 -21.38 -27.09
N ALA A 76 1.68 -22.07 -26.13
CA ALA A 76 2.41 -23.32 -26.39
C ALA A 76 1.50 -24.56 -26.47
N SER A 77 0.23 -24.44 -26.07
CA SER A 77 -0.77 -25.51 -26.16
C SER A 77 -1.69 -25.39 -27.38
N GLU A 78 -1.55 -24.32 -28.17
CA GLU A 78 -2.30 -24.07 -29.41
C GLU A 78 -1.49 -24.41 -30.68
N ASP A 79 -0.21 -24.81 -30.54
CA ASP A 79 0.64 -25.45 -31.55
C ASP A 79 0.73 -26.98 -31.33
#